data_AF-D8DSW2-F1
#
_entry.id   AF-D8DSW2-F1
#
_cell.length_a   1.000
_cell.length_b   1.000
_cell.length_c   1.000
_cell.angle_alpha   90.00
_cell.angle_beta   90.00
_cell.angle_gamma   90.00
#
_symmetry.space_group_name_H-M   'P 1'
#
loop_
_entity.id
_entity.type
_entity.pdbx_description
1 polymer ?
#
loop_
_entity_poly.entity_id
_entity_poly.type
_entity_poly.pdbx_seq_one_letter_code
_entity_poly.pdbx_strand_id
1 'polypeptide(L)'
;MNFCINMNKHLVFYTIKSLLQIRCFFLVLLSLFVGMFFLAGCSYQSRKAYGIRSAYYWSTSWTNIPKSYTFTNHLNRLYVRYFDVVLDESRVPVPNATFSFNSSHEFVDKENAKSDISRVSDSLEIVPVIFIVNEVMRKPQPQLAQQILDRVLQMNATNDIHRVHELQIDCDWTNSTRQHFFSMLQQLHTLASKHHITLSATIRLHQLMQSAPPVDRGVLMVYNTGDFTRRSCEHPILDMRDINPYLDYLSDYSLPLTAAYPLFAYRIAFRGNHYLGILHADDDLPLLPGDTVITRKSTAEEVLQVQKKLMAIRPDINDEVIVFDLSKNHLSYYKSKDYEKVYHLH
;
A
#
# COMPACT_ATOMS: atom_id res chain seq x y z
N MET A 1 36.42 69.50 59.45
CA MET A 1 36.62 68.04 59.35
C MET A 1 35.29 67.33 59.62
N ASN A 2 34.32 67.39 58.69
CA ASN A 2 33.05 66.63 58.76
C ASN A 2 32.23 66.69 57.44
N PHE A 3 32.88 66.92 56.29
CA PHE A 3 32.19 67.01 55.00
C PHE A 3 32.65 65.98 53.94
N CYS A 4 33.77 65.28 54.16
CA CYS A 4 34.25 64.24 53.23
C CYS A 4 33.75 62.81 53.52
N ILE A 5 33.08 62.55 54.65
CA ILE A 5 32.70 61.18 55.04
C ILE A 5 31.31 60.79 54.51
N ASN A 6 30.46 61.76 54.12
CA ASN A 6 29.06 61.47 53.75
C ASN A 6 28.85 61.20 52.25
N MET A 7 29.73 61.69 51.38
CA MET A 7 29.60 61.50 49.93
C MET A 7 30.04 60.10 49.47
N ASN A 8 30.92 59.45 50.24
CA ASN A 8 31.46 58.12 49.90
C ASN A 8 30.48 56.98 50.24
N LYS A 9 29.60 57.15 51.24
CA LYS A 9 28.58 56.15 51.61
C LYS A 9 27.47 56.04 50.56
N HIS A 10 27.05 57.16 49.98
CA HIS A 10 26.01 57.17 48.95
C HIS A 10 26.44 56.53 47.63
N LEU A 11 27.69 56.76 47.19
CA LEU A 11 28.22 56.18 45.97
C LEU A 11 28.37 54.65 46.11
N VAL A 12 28.93 54.18 47.23
CA VAL A 12 29.07 52.75 47.52
C VAL A 12 27.71 52.05 47.62
N PHE A 13 26.70 52.68 48.23
CA PHE A 13 25.34 52.12 48.30
C PHE A 13 24.68 51.97 46.92
N TYR A 14 24.88 52.93 46.01
CA TYR A 14 24.34 52.86 44.64
C TYR A 14 25.05 51.79 43.81
N THR A 15 26.38 51.67 43.92
CA THR A 15 27.14 50.64 43.21
C THR A 15 26.79 49.24 43.72
N ILE A 16 26.61 49.06 45.03
CA ILE A 16 26.19 47.78 45.62
C ILE A 16 24.75 47.43 45.21
N LYS A 17 23.81 48.39 45.22
CA LYS A 17 22.44 48.15 44.72
C LYS A 17 22.42 47.76 43.24
N SER A 18 23.21 48.44 42.40
CA SER A 18 23.33 48.13 40.97
C SER A 18 23.92 46.72 40.75
N LEU A 19 24.98 46.35 41.48
CA LEU A 19 25.57 45.00 41.42
C LEU A 19 24.61 43.92 41.92
N LEU A 20 23.82 44.19 42.97
CA LEU A 20 22.81 43.27 43.47
C LEU A 20 21.67 43.08 42.46
N GLN A 21 21.26 44.16 41.79
CA GLN A 21 20.18 44.15 40.79
C GLN A 21 20.62 43.40 39.52
N ILE A 22 21.88 43.57 39.09
CA ILE A 22 22.48 42.80 37.98
C ILE A 22 22.59 41.31 38.34
N ARG A 23 22.99 40.98 39.57
CA ARG A 23 23.03 39.58 40.05
C ARG A 23 21.64 38.94 40.11
N CYS A 24 20.64 39.65 40.61
CA CYS A 24 19.25 39.18 40.60
C CYS A 24 18.73 38.99 39.17
N PHE A 25 19.07 39.88 38.24
CA PHE A 25 18.67 39.76 36.84
C PHE A 25 19.31 38.53 36.18
N PHE A 26 20.59 38.27 36.42
CA PHE A 26 21.28 37.06 35.95
C PHE A 26 20.71 35.77 36.57
N LEU A 27 20.36 35.78 37.85
CA LEU A 27 19.73 34.62 38.51
C LEU A 27 18.33 34.32 37.96
N VAL A 28 17.55 35.35 37.63
CA VAL A 28 16.23 35.20 36.98
C VAL A 28 16.38 34.71 35.54
N LEU A 29 17.38 35.20 34.80
CA LEU A 29 17.67 34.70 33.45
C LEU A 29 18.15 33.26 33.47
N LEU A 30 18.98 32.88 34.44
CA LEU A 30 19.45 31.51 34.61
C LEU A 30 18.29 30.56 35.00
N SER A 31 17.38 30.99 35.87
CA SER A 31 16.21 30.18 36.24
C SER A 31 15.22 30.04 35.08
N LEU A 32 15.03 31.08 34.25
CA LEU A 32 14.26 31.01 33.01
C LEU A 32 14.91 30.06 31.98
N PHE A 33 16.25 30.10 31.84
CA PHE A 33 16.98 29.25 30.91
C PHE A 33 16.97 27.77 31.34
N VAL A 34 17.12 27.50 32.65
CA VAL A 34 17.00 26.14 33.20
C VAL A 34 15.56 25.63 33.10
N GLY A 35 14.55 26.48 33.33
CA GLY A 35 13.14 26.14 33.13
C GLY A 35 12.81 25.79 31.66
N MET A 36 13.45 26.46 30.70
CA MET A 36 13.31 26.16 29.26
C MET A 36 13.91 24.80 28.89
N PHE A 37 14.98 24.36 29.57
CA PHE A 37 15.54 23.00 29.39
C PHE A 37 14.65 21.89 29.96
N PHE A 38 13.89 22.15 31.04
CA PHE A 38 12.95 21.16 31.60
C PHE A 38 11.67 20.99 30.75
N LEU A 39 11.31 21.96 29.91
CA LEU A 39 10.17 21.86 28.97
C LEU A 39 10.53 21.20 27.63
N ALA A 40 11.81 21.05 27.32
CA ALA A 40 12.28 20.26 26.16
C ALA A 40 12.30 18.75 26.43
N GLY A 41 12.07 18.33 27.68
CA GLY A 41 11.94 16.94 28.10
C GLY A 41 10.54 16.34 27.92
N CYS A 42 9.73 16.87 27.00
CA CYS A 42 8.53 16.18 26.55
C CYS A 42 8.99 14.84 25.96
N SER A 43 8.71 13.78 26.71
CA SER A 43 8.83 12.42 26.27
C SER A 43 8.28 12.32 24.86
N TYR A 44 9.16 11.99 23.91
CA TYR A 44 8.77 11.29 22.71
C TYR A 44 8.24 9.93 23.18
N GLN A 45 7.03 9.94 23.71
CA GLN A 45 6.17 8.78 23.76
C GLN A 45 5.95 8.49 22.28
N SER A 46 6.81 7.65 21.71
CA SER A 46 6.52 6.91 20.49
C SER A 46 5.16 6.29 20.73
N ARG A 47 4.08 6.97 20.33
CA ARG A 47 2.82 6.29 20.06
C ARG A 47 3.26 5.18 19.11
N LYS A 48 3.14 3.92 19.53
CA LYS A 48 3.26 2.80 18.59
C LYS A 48 2.31 3.16 17.46
N ALA A 49 2.85 3.67 16.35
CA ALA A 49 2.06 3.96 15.18
C ALA A 49 1.64 2.58 14.71
N TYR A 50 0.40 2.19 15.04
CA TYR A 50 -0.19 1.02 14.44
C TYR A 50 -0.13 1.28 12.94
N GLY A 51 0.64 0.45 12.22
CA GLY A 51 0.86 0.61 10.79
C GLY A 51 -0.47 0.63 10.03
N ILE A 52 -0.51 1.30 8.88
CA ILE A 52 -1.68 1.37 8.03
C ILE A 52 -2.03 -0.05 7.58
N ARG A 53 -3.26 -0.48 7.84
CA ARG A 53 -3.77 -1.80 7.44
C ARG A 53 -4.49 -1.69 6.11
N SER A 54 -4.03 -2.44 5.14
CA SER A 54 -4.60 -2.38 3.80
C SER A 54 -4.76 -3.76 3.19
N ALA A 55 -5.61 -3.86 2.18
CA ALA A 55 -5.76 -5.09 1.42
C ALA A 55 -6.10 -4.84 -0.04
N TYR A 56 -5.84 -5.82 -0.88
CA TYR A 56 -6.36 -5.89 -2.24
C TYR A 56 -7.72 -6.58 -2.27
N TYR A 57 -8.59 -6.09 -3.16
CA TYR A 57 -9.82 -6.74 -3.57
C TYR A 57 -9.79 -6.94 -5.09
N TRP A 58 -9.37 -8.15 -5.51
CA TRP A 58 -9.12 -8.50 -6.90
C TRP A 58 -10.28 -9.31 -7.48
N SER A 59 -11.45 -8.69 -7.57
CA SER A 59 -12.67 -9.25 -8.15
C SER A 59 -13.23 -8.32 -9.23
N THR A 60 -14.13 -8.80 -10.09
CA THR A 60 -14.87 -7.98 -11.06
C THR A 60 -16.23 -7.52 -10.55
N SER A 61 -16.66 -7.99 -9.38
CA SER A 61 -17.91 -7.56 -8.75
C SER A 61 -17.79 -7.47 -7.24
N TRP A 62 -18.55 -6.55 -6.68
CA TRP A 62 -18.72 -6.43 -5.24
C TRP A 62 -19.70 -7.50 -4.76
N THR A 63 -19.21 -8.51 -4.05
CA THR A 63 -20.06 -9.58 -3.51
C THR A 63 -20.01 -9.61 -1.99
N ASN A 64 -21.17 -9.49 -1.36
CA ASN A 64 -21.47 -9.78 0.05
C ASN A 64 -20.30 -9.62 1.06
N ILE A 65 -20.24 -8.42 1.62
CA ILE A 65 -19.43 -7.96 2.76
C ILE A 65 -19.58 -8.74 4.10
N PRO A 66 -20.61 -9.55 4.44
CA PRO A 66 -20.80 -9.95 5.85
C PRO A 66 -19.68 -10.79 6.51
N LYS A 67 -18.93 -11.61 5.73
CA LYS A 67 -17.82 -12.43 6.26
C LYS A 67 -16.43 -11.89 5.95
N SER A 68 -16.24 -11.23 4.80
CA SER A 68 -14.98 -10.54 4.50
C SER A 68 -14.78 -9.37 5.46
N TYR A 69 -15.85 -8.64 5.78
CA TYR A 69 -15.78 -7.44 6.61
C TYR A 69 -15.54 -7.70 8.09
N THR A 70 -15.92 -8.88 8.57
CA THR A 70 -15.52 -9.33 9.92
C THR A 70 -14.01 -9.58 10.02
N PHE A 71 -13.31 -9.75 8.89
CA PHE A 71 -11.83 -9.74 8.82
C PHE A 71 -11.26 -8.34 8.56
N THR A 72 -12.08 -7.35 8.19
CA THR A 72 -11.67 -5.97 7.88
C THR A 72 -12.04 -4.95 8.94
N ASN A 73 -12.53 -5.35 10.11
CA ASN A 73 -12.59 -4.41 11.23
C ASN A 73 -11.17 -3.82 11.37
N HIS A 74 -11.05 -2.51 11.18
CA HIS A 74 -9.80 -1.72 11.21
C HIS A 74 -8.94 -1.66 9.93
N LEU A 75 -9.44 -2.01 8.72
CA LEU A 75 -8.74 -1.59 7.50
C LEU A 75 -8.80 -0.07 7.34
N ASN A 76 -7.66 0.50 6.97
CA ASN A 76 -7.52 1.91 6.60
C ASN A 76 -7.77 2.11 5.11
N ARG A 77 -7.28 1.18 4.26
CA ARG A 77 -7.31 1.32 2.80
C ARG A 77 -7.67 0.01 2.11
N LEU A 78 -8.37 0.10 0.98
CA LEU A 78 -8.70 -1.04 0.13
C LEU A 78 -8.34 -0.72 -1.32
N TYR A 79 -7.42 -1.51 -1.86
CA TYR A 79 -6.98 -1.45 -3.24
C TYR A 79 -7.93 -2.27 -4.09
N VAL A 80 -8.78 -1.61 -4.87
CA VAL A 80 -9.85 -2.25 -5.64
C VAL A 80 -9.45 -2.28 -7.11
N ARG A 81 -9.41 -3.46 -7.72
CA ARG A 81 -9.21 -3.61 -9.17
C ARG A 81 -10.41 -3.04 -9.91
N TYR A 82 -10.26 -1.88 -10.53
CA TYR A 82 -11.35 -1.17 -11.20
C TYR A 82 -11.59 -1.70 -12.62
N PHE A 83 -10.54 -1.88 -13.39
CA PHE A 83 -10.62 -2.48 -14.72
C PHE A 83 -9.21 -2.85 -15.19
N ASP A 84 -9.19 -3.67 -16.22
CA ASP A 84 -7.98 -3.98 -16.97
C ASP A 84 -7.89 -3.13 -18.23
N VAL A 85 -6.69 -2.88 -18.71
CA VAL A 85 -6.42 -2.36 -20.04
C VAL A 85 -5.80 -3.48 -20.86
N VAL A 86 -6.51 -3.87 -21.92
CA VAL A 86 -6.09 -4.87 -22.90
C VAL A 86 -6.06 -4.28 -24.29
N LEU A 87 -5.42 -4.94 -25.24
CA LEU A 87 -5.56 -4.57 -26.65
C LEU A 87 -6.75 -5.31 -27.25
N ASP A 88 -7.59 -4.58 -27.99
CA ASP A 88 -8.61 -5.19 -28.84
C ASP A 88 -8.00 -5.80 -30.11
N GLU A 89 -8.86 -6.34 -30.99
CA GLU A 89 -8.46 -6.91 -32.28
C GLU A 89 -7.76 -5.89 -33.19
N SER A 90 -8.12 -4.60 -33.06
CA SER A 90 -7.51 -3.48 -33.79
C SER A 90 -6.22 -2.96 -33.15
N ARG A 91 -5.73 -3.62 -32.09
CA ARG A 91 -4.53 -3.23 -31.32
C ARG A 91 -4.68 -1.89 -30.61
N VAL A 92 -5.90 -1.50 -30.27
CA VAL A 92 -6.23 -0.30 -29.51
C VAL A 92 -6.44 -0.68 -28.04
N PRO A 93 -5.88 0.08 -27.08
CA PRO A 93 -6.15 -0.15 -25.67
C PRO A 93 -7.63 0.07 -25.34
N VAL A 94 -8.27 -0.92 -24.72
CA VAL A 94 -9.68 -0.88 -24.29
C VAL A 94 -9.83 -1.39 -22.86
N PRO A 95 -10.82 -0.91 -22.10
CA PRO A 95 -11.10 -1.44 -20.79
C PRO A 95 -11.70 -2.85 -20.88
N ASN A 96 -11.26 -3.75 -20.00
CA ASN A 96 -11.82 -5.09 -19.82
C ASN A 96 -12.03 -5.37 -18.32
N ALA A 97 -12.73 -6.45 -17.98
CA ALA A 97 -12.93 -6.91 -16.60
C ALA A 97 -13.36 -5.78 -15.64
N THR A 98 -14.24 -4.89 -16.10
CA THR A 98 -14.64 -3.69 -15.35
C THR A 98 -15.40 -4.07 -14.09
N PHE A 99 -15.01 -3.46 -12.99
CA PHE A 99 -15.57 -3.65 -11.68
C PHE A 99 -17.02 -3.16 -11.59
N SER A 100 -17.91 -4.04 -11.14
CA SER A 100 -19.28 -3.71 -10.81
C SER A 100 -19.40 -3.40 -9.32
N PHE A 101 -19.74 -2.15 -8.99
CA PHE A 101 -20.01 -1.68 -7.63
C PHE A 101 -21.42 -2.05 -7.13
N ASN A 102 -22.28 -2.57 -8.01
CA ASN A 102 -23.61 -3.02 -7.64
C ASN A 102 -23.51 -4.31 -6.82
N SER A 103 -23.83 -4.25 -5.53
CA SER A 103 -24.26 -5.45 -4.82
C SER A 103 -25.64 -5.85 -5.34
N SER A 104 -25.84 -7.14 -5.58
CA SER A 104 -27.15 -7.71 -5.83
C SER A 104 -28.04 -7.51 -4.59
N HIS A 105 -28.61 -6.33 -4.43
CA HIS A 105 -29.68 -6.08 -3.47
C HIS A 105 -30.99 -6.35 -4.18
N GLU A 106 -31.50 -7.56 -3.97
CA GLU A 106 -32.81 -7.99 -4.44
C GLU A 106 -33.94 -7.18 -3.78
N PHE A 107 -33.67 -6.41 -2.70
CA PHE A 107 -34.65 -5.58 -1.99
C PHE A 107 -34.00 -4.38 -1.29
N VAL A 108 -33.80 -3.25 -1.99
CA VAL A 108 -33.62 -1.94 -1.33
C VAL A 108 -34.40 -0.88 -2.10
N ASP A 109 -35.20 -0.11 -1.39
CA ASP A 109 -36.02 0.99 -1.90
C ASP A 109 -35.18 1.96 -2.74
N LYS A 110 -35.60 2.13 -4.00
CA LYS A 110 -34.85 2.81 -5.08
C LYS A 110 -34.56 4.30 -4.86
N GLU A 111 -35.10 4.92 -3.81
CA GLU A 111 -34.99 6.36 -3.60
C GLU A 111 -33.80 6.79 -2.70
N ASN A 112 -33.16 5.87 -1.96
CA ASN A 112 -32.06 6.21 -1.04
C ASN A 112 -30.91 5.18 -1.01
N ALA A 113 -30.80 4.32 -2.03
CA ALA A 113 -29.86 3.20 -2.04
C ALA A 113 -28.43 3.65 -2.41
N LYS A 114 -27.68 4.17 -1.43
CA LYS A 114 -26.21 4.19 -1.50
C LYS A 114 -25.70 2.75 -1.73
N SER A 115 -24.82 2.54 -2.72
CA SER A 115 -24.16 1.23 -2.93
C SER A 115 -23.44 0.80 -1.64
N ASP A 116 -23.36 -0.51 -1.33
CA ASP A 116 -22.75 -0.97 -0.07
C ASP A 116 -21.31 -0.47 0.12
N ILE A 117 -20.57 -0.38 -0.99
CA ILE A 117 -19.21 0.16 -1.01
C ILE A 117 -19.17 1.67 -0.71
N SER A 118 -20.14 2.46 -1.17
CA SER A 118 -20.24 3.89 -0.81
C SER A 118 -20.57 4.12 0.67
N ARG A 119 -21.17 3.13 1.35
CA ARG A 119 -21.40 3.18 2.81
C ARG A 119 -20.14 2.86 3.60
N VAL A 120 -19.30 1.98 3.07
CA VAL A 120 -18.02 1.59 3.70
C VAL A 120 -16.92 2.64 3.45
N SER A 121 -16.97 3.34 2.32
CA SER A 121 -15.96 4.35 1.94
C SER A 121 -15.90 5.57 2.85
N ASP A 122 -16.90 5.78 3.72
CA ASP A 122 -16.88 6.87 4.71
C ASP A 122 -15.77 6.68 5.77
N SER A 123 -15.37 5.42 6.04
CA SER A 123 -14.30 5.06 6.99
C SER A 123 -13.13 4.30 6.35
N LEU A 124 -13.26 3.88 5.09
CA LEU A 124 -12.27 3.09 4.35
C LEU A 124 -11.83 3.87 3.10
N GLU A 125 -10.55 4.16 2.97
CA GLU A 125 -10.03 4.76 1.75
C GLU A 125 -10.06 3.73 0.61
N ILE A 126 -10.67 4.10 -0.52
CA ILE A 126 -10.65 3.27 -1.73
C ILE A 126 -9.52 3.77 -2.64
N VAL A 127 -8.59 2.87 -2.97
CA VAL A 127 -7.52 3.11 -3.95
C VAL A 127 -7.87 2.34 -5.24
N PRO A 128 -8.27 3.02 -6.32
CA PRO A 128 -8.47 2.37 -7.61
C PRO A 128 -7.16 1.78 -8.13
N VAL A 129 -7.20 0.51 -8.56
CA VAL A 129 -6.09 -0.19 -9.20
C VAL A 129 -6.46 -0.49 -10.64
N ILE A 130 -5.61 -0.06 -11.57
CA ILE A 130 -5.77 -0.34 -12.99
C ILE A 130 -4.70 -1.34 -13.41
N PHE A 131 -5.13 -2.51 -13.83
CA PHE A 131 -4.21 -3.52 -14.37
C PHE A 131 -3.98 -3.25 -15.86
N ILE A 132 -2.74 -3.14 -16.29
CA ILE A 132 -2.38 -2.97 -17.69
C ILE A 132 -1.65 -4.21 -18.13
N VAL A 133 -2.21 -4.94 -19.10
CA VAL A 133 -1.51 -6.05 -19.73
C VAL A 133 -0.25 -5.51 -20.42
N ASN A 134 0.91 -6.05 -20.08
CA ASN A 134 2.21 -5.53 -20.55
C ASN A 134 2.30 -5.40 -22.08
N GLU A 135 1.56 -6.22 -22.83
CA GLU A 135 1.49 -6.10 -24.29
C GLU A 135 1.04 -4.71 -24.78
N VAL A 136 0.19 -4.02 -24.04
CA VAL A 136 -0.26 -2.65 -24.32
C VAL A 136 0.95 -1.70 -24.40
N MET A 137 1.99 -1.93 -23.59
CA MET A 137 3.21 -1.11 -23.49
C MET A 137 4.28 -1.48 -24.53
N ARG A 138 4.02 -2.41 -25.46
CA ARG A 138 4.96 -2.70 -26.57
C ARG A 138 5.09 -1.54 -27.56
N LYS A 139 4.10 -0.65 -27.61
CA LYS A 139 4.10 0.57 -28.44
C LYS A 139 3.77 1.78 -27.56
N PRO A 140 4.18 3.00 -27.95
CA PRO A 140 3.73 4.22 -27.28
C PRO A 140 2.19 4.32 -27.29
N GLN A 141 1.62 4.76 -26.18
CA GLN A 141 0.16 4.96 -26.03
C GLN A 141 -0.12 6.41 -25.57
N PRO A 142 -0.08 7.41 -26.47
CA PRO A 142 -0.12 8.82 -26.08
C PRO A 142 -1.41 9.26 -25.38
N GLN A 143 -2.53 8.59 -25.63
CA GLN A 143 -3.84 8.96 -25.07
C GLN A 143 -4.20 8.18 -23.80
N LEU A 144 -3.46 7.10 -23.50
CA LEU A 144 -3.87 6.13 -22.50
C LEU A 144 -3.93 6.73 -21.09
N ALA A 145 -2.97 7.60 -20.73
CA ALA A 145 -2.96 8.24 -19.43
C ALA A 145 -4.24 9.05 -19.17
N GLN A 146 -4.66 9.88 -20.14
CA GLN A 146 -5.89 10.66 -20.03
C GLN A 146 -7.13 9.75 -19.97
N GLN A 147 -7.21 8.75 -20.85
CA GLN A 147 -8.33 7.81 -20.90
C GLN A 147 -8.51 7.02 -19.60
N ILE A 148 -7.39 6.59 -18.98
CA ILE A 148 -7.41 5.93 -17.67
C ILE A 148 -7.98 6.87 -16.61
N LEU A 149 -7.46 8.09 -16.51
CA LEU A 149 -7.89 9.05 -15.48
C LEU A 149 -9.37 9.41 -15.66
N ASP A 150 -9.80 9.74 -16.87
CA ASP A 150 -11.20 10.10 -17.17
C ASP A 150 -12.15 8.97 -16.78
N ARG A 151 -11.79 7.73 -17.11
CA ARG A 151 -12.58 6.56 -16.75
C ARG A 151 -12.64 6.35 -15.24
N VAL A 152 -11.52 6.49 -14.52
CA VAL A 152 -11.50 6.38 -13.05
C VAL A 152 -12.40 7.43 -12.42
N LEU A 153 -12.28 8.70 -12.84
CA LEU A 153 -13.12 9.80 -12.34
C LEU A 153 -14.61 9.55 -12.64
N GLN A 154 -14.93 9.07 -13.85
CA GLN A 154 -16.30 8.71 -14.24
C GLN A 154 -16.86 7.55 -13.40
N MET A 155 -16.07 6.51 -13.15
CA MET A 155 -16.46 5.39 -12.29
C MET A 155 -16.69 5.86 -10.85
N ASN A 156 -15.81 6.70 -10.32
CA ASN A 156 -15.96 7.27 -8.99
C ASN A 156 -17.24 8.11 -8.86
N ALA A 157 -17.48 9.00 -9.83
CA ALA A 157 -18.66 9.87 -9.84
C ALA A 157 -19.97 9.08 -9.96
N THR A 158 -20.01 8.07 -10.83
CA THR A 158 -21.20 7.21 -11.02
C THR A 158 -21.55 6.39 -9.78
N ASN A 159 -20.58 6.11 -8.90
CA ASN A 159 -20.75 5.21 -7.75
C ASN A 159 -20.60 5.92 -6.39
N ASP A 160 -20.69 7.25 -6.37
CA ASP A 160 -20.60 8.10 -5.17
C ASP A 160 -19.32 7.87 -4.34
N ILE A 161 -18.17 7.72 -5.01
CA ILE A 161 -16.86 7.55 -4.38
C ILE A 161 -16.13 8.90 -4.40
N HIS A 162 -16.08 9.57 -3.25
CA HIS A 162 -15.63 10.97 -3.16
C HIS A 162 -14.25 11.17 -2.51
N ARG A 163 -13.58 10.09 -2.07
CA ARG A 163 -12.31 10.13 -1.30
C ARG A 163 -11.20 9.27 -1.92
N VAL A 164 -10.90 9.52 -3.18
CA VAL A 164 -9.77 8.89 -3.86
C VAL A 164 -8.57 9.84 -3.78
N HIS A 165 -7.56 9.46 -2.99
CA HIS A 165 -6.31 10.23 -2.83
C HIS A 165 -5.13 9.58 -3.55
N GLU A 166 -5.34 8.37 -4.07
CA GLU A 166 -4.34 7.61 -4.79
C GLU A 166 -4.98 6.84 -5.93
N LEU A 167 -4.26 6.76 -7.05
CA LEU A 167 -4.50 5.84 -8.16
C LEU A 167 -3.28 4.91 -8.26
N GLN A 168 -3.52 3.61 -8.34
CA GLN A 168 -2.45 2.62 -8.55
C GLN A 168 -2.50 2.03 -9.95
N ILE A 169 -1.33 1.90 -10.56
CA ILE A 169 -1.16 1.19 -11.84
C ILE A 169 -0.41 -0.11 -11.60
N ASP A 170 -1.03 -1.23 -11.98
CA ASP A 170 -0.41 -2.55 -11.95
C ASP A 170 0.01 -2.96 -13.37
N CYS A 171 1.30 -3.20 -13.58
CA CYS A 171 1.82 -3.61 -14.88
C CYS A 171 3.12 -4.39 -14.69
N ASP A 172 3.17 -5.62 -15.21
CA ASP A 172 4.39 -6.43 -15.24
C ASP A 172 5.31 -5.97 -16.39
N TRP A 173 5.80 -4.73 -16.34
CA TRP A 173 6.68 -4.18 -17.37
C TRP A 173 8.01 -4.95 -17.43
N THR A 174 8.55 -5.02 -18.63
CA THR A 174 9.85 -5.64 -18.93
C THR A 174 10.83 -4.57 -19.39
N ASN A 175 12.11 -4.92 -19.54
CA ASN A 175 13.11 -4.02 -20.12
C ASN A 175 12.67 -3.43 -21.48
N SER A 176 11.97 -4.21 -22.31
CA SER A 176 11.52 -3.79 -23.64
C SER A 176 10.29 -2.88 -23.64
N THR A 177 9.49 -2.89 -22.57
CA THR A 177 8.27 -2.06 -22.46
C THR A 177 8.41 -0.91 -21.46
N ARG A 178 9.45 -0.95 -20.62
CA ARG A 178 9.74 0.03 -19.56
C ARG A 178 9.65 1.48 -20.03
N GLN A 179 10.27 1.82 -21.16
CA GLN A 179 10.31 3.20 -21.63
C GLN A 179 8.90 3.74 -21.95
N HIS A 180 8.07 2.95 -22.64
CA HIS A 180 6.70 3.35 -22.95
C HIS A 180 5.84 3.42 -21.69
N PHE A 181 6.00 2.44 -20.79
CA PHE A 181 5.30 2.43 -19.51
C PHE A 181 5.64 3.65 -18.66
N PHE A 182 6.92 4.01 -18.54
CA PHE A 182 7.36 5.15 -17.74
C PHE A 182 6.91 6.47 -18.35
N SER A 183 6.93 6.57 -19.68
CA SER A 183 6.40 7.75 -20.37
C SER A 183 4.89 7.92 -20.14
N MET A 184 4.13 6.83 -20.12
CA MET A 184 2.70 6.86 -19.78
C MET A 184 2.48 7.24 -18.30
N LEU A 185 3.27 6.69 -17.37
CA LEU A 185 3.19 7.04 -15.95
C LEU A 185 3.50 8.51 -15.67
N GLN A 186 4.50 9.11 -16.34
CA GLN A 186 4.80 10.54 -16.19
C GLN A 186 3.63 11.43 -16.61
N GLN A 187 2.98 11.07 -17.73
CA GLN A 187 1.79 11.78 -18.20
C GLN A 187 0.65 11.63 -17.20
N LEU A 188 0.40 10.41 -16.74
CA LEU A 188 -0.65 10.13 -15.77
C LEU A 188 -0.40 10.83 -14.43
N HIS A 189 0.84 10.84 -13.93
CA HIS A 189 1.23 11.53 -12.70
C HIS A 189 0.95 13.03 -12.78
N THR A 190 1.30 13.65 -13.91
CA THR A 190 1.02 15.07 -14.17
C THR A 190 -0.48 15.36 -14.19
N LEU A 191 -1.28 14.48 -14.80
CA LEU A 191 -2.73 14.63 -14.87
C LEU A 191 -3.39 14.41 -13.50
N ALA A 192 -3.06 13.30 -12.82
CA ALA A 192 -3.59 12.94 -11.50
C ALA A 192 -3.28 14.00 -10.43
N SER A 193 -2.08 14.60 -10.47
CA SER A 193 -1.69 15.68 -9.55
C SER A 193 -2.62 16.90 -9.63
N LYS A 194 -3.18 17.21 -10.80
CA LYS A 194 -4.17 18.31 -10.96
C LYS A 194 -5.48 18.04 -10.22
N HIS A 195 -5.77 16.76 -9.94
CA HIS A 195 -6.91 16.31 -9.15
C HIS A 195 -6.54 15.99 -7.70
N HIS A 196 -5.31 16.34 -7.26
CA HIS A 196 -4.78 16.00 -5.94
C HIS A 196 -4.76 14.49 -5.66
N ILE A 197 -4.56 13.68 -6.70
CA ILE A 197 -4.43 12.23 -6.63
C ILE A 197 -2.94 11.88 -6.78
N THR A 198 -2.40 11.16 -5.79
CA THR A 198 -1.06 10.57 -5.87
C THR A 198 -1.07 9.33 -6.77
N LEU A 199 0.05 9.03 -7.41
CA LEU A 199 0.21 7.85 -8.25
C LEU A 199 1.10 6.83 -7.55
N SER A 200 0.66 5.58 -7.53
CA SER A 200 1.51 4.45 -7.16
C SER A 200 1.60 3.43 -8.28
N ALA A 201 2.64 2.60 -8.23
CA ALA A 201 2.78 1.47 -9.13
C ALA A 201 3.11 0.20 -8.36
N THR A 202 2.59 -0.94 -8.79
CA THR A 202 3.06 -2.23 -8.28
C THR A 202 4.47 -2.50 -8.79
N ILE A 203 5.26 -3.23 -8.01
CA ILE A 203 6.65 -3.55 -8.33
C ILE A 203 6.88 -5.02 -8.01
N ARG A 204 7.29 -5.81 -8.99
CA ARG A 204 7.74 -7.20 -8.81
C ARG A 204 9.15 -7.20 -8.24
N LEU A 205 9.50 -8.26 -7.50
CA LEU A 205 10.85 -8.44 -6.95
C LEU A 205 11.97 -8.25 -8.00
N HIS A 206 11.81 -8.83 -9.20
CA HIS A 206 12.81 -8.69 -10.26
C HIS A 206 12.89 -7.28 -10.88
N GLN A 207 11.87 -6.45 -10.69
CA GLN A 207 11.87 -5.04 -11.15
C GLN A 207 12.65 -4.12 -10.19
N LEU A 208 13.00 -4.58 -8.98
CA LEU A 208 13.91 -3.86 -8.08
C LEU A 208 15.31 -3.65 -8.69
N MET A 209 15.71 -4.54 -9.61
CA MET A 209 16.99 -4.42 -10.34
C MET A 209 16.93 -3.39 -11.48
N GLN A 210 15.75 -2.84 -11.78
CA GLN A 210 15.56 -1.82 -12.80
C GLN A 210 15.41 -0.44 -12.15
N SER A 211 15.45 0.61 -12.97
CA SER A 211 15.16 1.97 -12.52
C SER A 211 13.75 2.08 -11.93
N ALA A 212 13.60 2.86 -10.87
CA ALA A 212 12.29 3.15 -10.29
C ALA A 212 11.32 3.81 -11.28
N PRO A 213 10.02 3.43 -11.28
CA PRO A 213 9.00 4.12 -12.05
C PRO A 213 8.79 5.56 -11.55
N PRO A 214 8.41 6.50 -12.44
CA PRO A 214 8.22 7.90 -12.11
C PRO A 214 6.82 8.12 -11.48
N VAL A 215 6.66 7.67 -10.23
CA VAL A 215 5.44 7.74 -9.43
C VAL A 215 5.78 8.20 -8.00
N ASP A 216 4.78 8.43 -7.14
CA ASP A 216 5.00 8.94 -5.79
C ASP A 216 5.51 7.85 -4.83
N ARG A 217 5.02 6.60 -4.98
CA ARG A 217 5.54 5.43 -4.27
C ARG A 217 5.26 4.10 -5.00
N GLY A 218 5.93 3.04 -4.59
CA GLY A 218 5.72 1.69 -5.09
C GLY A 218 5.08 0.75 -4.08
N VAL A 219 4.35 -0.24 -4.58
CA VAL A 219 3.91 -1.41 -3.79
C VAL A 219 4.69 -2.64 -4.25
N LEU A 220 5.62 -3.10 -3.42
CA LEU A 220 6.40 -4.30 -3.69
C LEU A 220 5.51 -5.54 -3.51
N MET A 221 5.27 -6.26 -4.60
CA MET A 221 4.49 -7.49 -4.61
C MET A 221 5.37 -8.66 -4.16
N VAL A 222 5.27 -9.05 -2.89
CA VAL A 222 6.09 -10.10 -2.28
C VAL A 222 5.34 -11.43 -2.32
N TYR A 223 4.94 -11.85 -3.52
CA TYR A 223 4.22 -13.10 -3.75
C TYR A 223 4.37 -13.57 -5.21
N ASN A 224 3.96 -14.81 -5.46
CA ASN A 224 4.20 -15.52 -6.72
C ASN A 224 5.69 -15.54 -7.05
N THR A 225 6.49 -15.93 -6.06
CA THR A 225 7.96 -15.92 -6.13
C THR A 225 8.50 -17.10 -6.93
N GLY A 226 7.78 -18.23 -6.92
CA GLY A 226 8.14 -19.46 -7.63
C GLY A 226 7.22 -19.75 -8.82
N ASP A 227 7.51 -20.86 -9.49
CA ASP A 227 6.80 -21.29 -10.69
C ASP A 227 5.70 -22.30 -10.35
N PHE A 228 4.45 -21.84 -10.28
CA PHE A 228 3.28 -22.66 -10.00
C PHE A 228 2.94 -23.66 -11.12
N THR A 229 3.50 -23.50 -12.32
CA THR A 229 3.30 -24.45 -13.42
C THR A 229 4.15 -25.71 -13.26
N ARG A 230 5.19 -25.67 -12.41
CA ARG A 230 5.99 -26.84 -12.05
C ARG A 230 5.39 -27.55 -10.85
N ARG A 231 4.92 -28.79 -11.07
CA ARG A 231 4.34 -29.66 -10.03
C ARG A 231 5.25 -29.84 -8.81
N SER A 232 6.56 -29.91 -9.02
CA SER A 232 7.57 -30.08 -7.96
C SER A 232 7.82 -28.81 -7.13
N CYS A 233 7.31 -27.65 -7.54
CA CYS A 233 7.40 -26.43 -6.74
C CYS A 233 6.40 -26.51 -5.57
N GLU A 234 6.93 -26.60 -4.35
CA GLU A 234 6.12 -26.71 -3.14
C GLU A 234 5.61 -25.36 -2.64
N HIS A 235 6.40 -24.29 -2.79
CA HIS A 235 6.09 -22.95 -2.28
C HIS A 235 6.06 -21.88 -3.39
N PRO A 236 5.26 -22.04 -4.46
CA PRO A 236 5.28 -21.10 -5.59
C PRO A 236 4.73 -19.71 -5.24
N ILE A 237 3.93 -19.61 -4.17
CA ILE A 237 3.31 -18.36 -3.73
C ILE A 237 4.30 -17.49 -2.95
N LEU A 238 5.08 -18.09 -2.05
CA LEU A 238 5.99 -17.36 -1.18
C LEU A 238 7.14 -18.26 -0.73
N ASP A 239 8.36 -17.94 -1.16
CA ASP A 239 9.56 -18.64 -0.74
C ASP A 239 10.70 -17.64 -0.50
N MET A 240 11.27 -17.67 0.71
CA MET A 240 12.42 -16.82 1.06
C MET A 240 13.61 -17.02 0.13
N ARG A 241 13.80 -18.23 -0.41
CA ARG A 241 14.90 -18.54 -1.34
C ARG A 241 14.79 -17.77 -2.65
N ASP A 242 13.56 -17.55 -3.12
CA ASP A 242 13.29 -16.80 -4.35
C ASP A 242 13.28 -15.28 -4.10
N ILE A 243 13.06 -14.83 -2.86
CA ILE A 243 13.09 -13.40 -2.48
C ILE A 243 14.52 -12.92 -2.26
N ASN A 244 15.36 -13.73 -1.61
CA ASN A 244 16.74 -13.37 -1.21
C ASN A 244 17.58 -12.71 -2.32
N PRO A 245 17.57 -13.18 -3.58
CA PRO A 245 18.38 -12.57 -4.65
C PRO A 245 18.07 -11.10 -4.94
N TYR A 246 16.89 -10.61 -4.53
CA TYR A 246 16.45 -9.25 -4.82
C TYR A 246 16.61 -8.30 -3.62
N LEU A 247 16.95 -8.84 -2.44
CA LEU A 247 17.05 -8.07 -1.20
C LEU A 247 18.19 -7.05 -1.21
N ASP A 248 19.27 -7.35 -1.93
CA ASP A 248 20.41 -6.43 -2.08
C ASP A 248 20.02 -5.14 -2.81
N TYR A 249 18.97 -5.17 -3.63
CA TYR A 249 18.46 -4.00 -4.36
C TYR A 249 17.42 -3.21 -3.56
N LEU A 250 16.90 -3.77 -2.46
CA LEU A 250 15.80 -3.18 -1.71
C LEU A 250 16.21 -1.93 -0.91
N SER A 251 17.42 -1.95 -0.31
CA SER A 251 17.91 -0.84 0.52
C SER A 251 18.11 0.44 -0.29
N ASP A 252 18.61 0.30 -1.52
CA ASP A 252 19.04 1.43 -2.35
C ASP A 252 17.96 1.85 -3.36
N TYR A 253 16.81 1.19 -3.34
CA TYR A 253 15.71 1.50 -4.24
C TYR A 253 15.13 2.89 -3.92
N SER A 254 15.34 3.84 -4.82
CA SER A 254 15.12 5.27 -4.59
C SER A 254 13.66 5.67 -4.36
N LEU A 255 12.71 4.83 -4.77
CA LEU A 255 11.28 5.08 -4.60
C LEU A 255 10.84 4.67 -3.20
N PRO A 256 9.98 5.43 -2.49
CA PRO A 256 9.32 4.96 -1.27
C PRO A 256 8.56 3.67 -1.56
N LEU A 257 8.64 2.67 -0.68
CA LEU A 257 8.03 1.36 -0.88
C LEU A 257 7.20 0.95 0.33
N THR A 258 6.06 0.32 0.05
CA THR A 258 5.34 -0.55 0.99
C THR A 258 5.29 -1.96 0.41
N ALA A 259 5.14 -2.99 1.24
CA ALA A 259 5.03 -4.37 0.80
C ALA A 259 3.59 -4.92 0.84
N ALA A 260 3.25 -5.68 -0.21
CA ALA A 260 2.06 -6.50 -0.29
C ALA A 260 2.40 -7.98 -0.12
N TYR A 261 1.68 -8.66 0.78
CA TYR A 261 1.96 -10.04 1.21
C TYR A 261 0.81 -10.99 0.88
N PRO A 262 1.11 -12.28 0.58
CA PRO A 262 0.09 -13.24 0.17
C PRO A 262 -0.60 -13.88 1.37
N LEU A 263 -1.93 -13.77 1.42
CA LEU A 263 -2.81 -14.67 2.16
C LEU A 263 -3.85 -15.25 1.19
N PHE A 264 -3.38 -16.00 0.21
CA PHE A 264 -4.23 -16.71 -0.76
C PHE A 264 -3.74 -18.13 -1.00
N ALA A 265 -4.54 -18.92 -1.73
CA ALA A 265 -4.20 -20.28 -2.10
C ALA A 265 -4.55 -20.52 -3.57
N TYR A 266 -3.71 -21.30 -4.25
CA TYR A 266 -3.98 -21.83 -5.58
C TYR A 266 -4.41 -23.29 -5.50
N ARG A 267 -5.48 -23.63 -6.21
CA ARG A 267 -5.81 -25.00 -6.58
C ARG A 267 -5.29 -25.21 -8.00
N ILE A 268 -4.25 -26.00 -8.16
CA ILE A 268 -3.54 -26.14 -9.43
C ILE A 268 -3.85 -27.51 -10.01
N ALA A 269 -4.42 -27.55 -11.21
CA ALA A 269 -4.75 -28.77 -11.92
C ALA A 269 -3.58 -29.24 -12.79
N PHE A 270 -3.32 -30.55 -12.76
CA PHE A 270 -2.25 -31.19 -13.50
C PHE A 270 -2.71 -32.50 -14.16
N ARG A 271 -2.26 -32.72 -15.39
CA ARG A 271 -2.29 -34.01 -16.08
C ARG A 271 -0.89 -34.62 -16.07
N GLY A 272 -0.66 -35.56 -15.16
CA GLY A 272 0.70 -35.99 -14.83
C GLY A 272 1.54 -34.80 -14.32
N ASN A 273 2.58 -34.42 -15.05
CA ASN A 273 3.41 -33.25 -14.76
C ASN A 273 3.06 -32.00 -15.60
N HIS A 274 2.04 -32.09 -16.47
CA HIS A 274 1.62 -30.97 -17.30
C HIS A 274 0.61 -30.09 -16.55
N TYR A 275 0.90 -28.79 -16.45
CA TYR A 275 0.00 -27.78 -15.89
C TYR A 275 -1.22 -27.60 -16.79
N LEU A 276 -2.41 -27.65 -16.20
CA LEU A 276 -3.67 -27.40 -16.91
C LEU A 276 -4.22 -26.00 -16.63
N GLY A 277 -4.10 -25.53 -15.39
CA GLY A 277 -4.70 -24.26 -14.97
C GLY A 277 -4.81 -24.12 -13.46
N ILE A 278 -5.20 -22.93 -13.02
CA ILE A 278 -5.64 -22.65 -11.65
C ILE A 278 -7.17 -22.75 -11.64
N LEU A 279 -7.69 -23.49 -10.67
CA LEU A 279 -9.13 -23.65 -10.44
C LEU A 279 -9.60 -22.64 -9.38
N HIS A 280 -10.54 -21.80 -9.75
CA HIS A 280 -11.31 -20.91 -8.88
C HIS A 280 -12.61 -21.57 -8.39
N ALA A 281 -13.23 -22.43 -9.22
CA ALA A 281 -14.35 -23.30 -8.89
C ALA A 281 -14.10 -24.76 -9.33
N ASP A 282 -14.97 -25.68 -8.91
CA ASP A 282 -14.82 -27.12 -9.20
C ASP A 282 -15.10 -27.47 -10.66
N ASP A 283 -15.80 -26.60 -11.39
CA ASP A 283 -16.25 -26.77 -12.77
C ASP A 283 -15.51 -25.87 -13.78
N ASP A 284 -14.47 -25.15 -13.35
CA ASP A 284 -13.71 -24.23 -14.22
C ASP A 284 -13.03 -24.92 -15.40
N LEU A 285 -12.56 -26.16 -15.20
CA LEU A 285 -11.87 -26.95 -16.21
C LEU A 285 -12.40 -28.38 -16.23
N PRO A 286 -12.58 -28.99 -17.43
CA PRO A 286 -12.98 -30.38 -17.52
C PRO A 286 -11.81 -31.29 -17.10
N LEU A 287 -11.83 -31.72 -15.83
CA LEU A 287 -10.87 -32.68 -15.29
C LEU A 287 -11.21 -34.09 -15.78
N LEU A 288 -10.21 -34.80 -16.32
CA LEU A 288 -10.34 -36.18 -16.76
C LEU A 288 -9.91 -37.16 -15.65
N PRO A 289 -10.36 -38.44 -15.69
CA PRO A 289 -9.85 -39.46 -14.80
C PRO A 289 -8.31 -39.54 -14.84
N GLY A 290 -7.66 -39.37 -13.69
CA GLY A 290 -6.20 -39.33 -13.55
C GLY A 290 -5.59 -37.94 -13.47
N ASP A 291 -6.36 -36.88 -13.76
CA ASP A 291 -5.95 -35.51 -13.44
C ASP A 291 -5.89 -35.32 -11.91
N THR A 292 -4.99 -34.47 -11.45
CA THR A 292 -4.79 -34.19 -10.03
C THR A 292 -4.86 -32.71 -9.75
N VAL A 293 -5.47 -32.35 -8.62
CA VAL A 293 -5.53 -30.97 -8.13
C VAL A 293 -4.68 -30.87 -6.88
N ILE A 294 -3.72 -29.96 -6.89
CA ILE A 294 -2.83 -29.69 -5.77
C ILE A 294 -3.15 -28.31 -5.22
N THR A 295 -3.38 -28.21 -3.92
CA THR A 295 -3.51 -26.92 -3.24
C THR A 295 -2.15 -26.43 -2.75
N ARG A 296 -1.76 -25.23 -3.15
CA ARG A 296 -0.60 -24.48 -2.64
C ARG A 296 -1.10 -23.23 -1.95
N LYS A 297 -0.58 -22.92 -0.76
CA LYS A 297 -0.94 -21.72 0.00
C LYS A 297 0.27 -21.19 0.74
N SER A 298 0.30 -19.89 1.00
CA SER A 298 1.19 -19.31 2.00
C SER A 298 0.61 -19.51 3.41
N THR A 299 1.47 -19.45 4.41
CA THR A 299 1.09 -19.42 5.82
C THR A 299 1.37 -18.03 6.40
N ALA A 300 0.63 -17.66 7.44
CA ALA A 300 0.92 -16.41 8.16
C ALA A 300 2.36 -16.43 8.72
N GLU A 301 2.84 -17.58 9.18
CA GLU A 301 4.19 -17.75 9.69
C GLU A 301 5.28 -17.45 8.64
N GLU A 302 5.12 -17.95 7.40
CA GLU A 302 6.03 -17.62 6.29
C GLU A 302 6.01 -16.12 5.96
N VAL A 303 4.81 -15.52 5.91
CA VAL A 303 4.65 -14.08 5.69
C VAL A 303 5.37 -13.27 6.77
N LEU A 304 5.24 -13.65 8.05
CA LEU A 304 5.92 -12.94 9.15
C LEU A 304 7.45 -13.07 9.08
N GLN A 305 7.97 -14.22 8.63
CA GLN A 305 9.41 -14.38 8.43
C GLN A 305 9.92 -13.42 7.35
N VAL A 306 9.20 -13.32 6.23
CA VAL A 306 9.51 -12.40 5.13
C VAL A 306 9.43 -10.95 5.61
N GLN A 307 8.35 -10.57 6.30
CA GLN A 307 8.18 -9.22 6.85
C GLN A 307 9.36 -8.79 7.71
N LYS A 308 9.78 -9.64 8.66
CA LYS A 308 10.94 -9.37 9.53
C LYS A 308 12.21 -9.16 8.72
N LYS A 309 12.42 -9.96 7.67
CA LYS A 309 13.61 -9.86 6.82
C LYS A 309 13.61 -8.57 6.01
N LEU A 310 12.46 -8.17 5.44
CA LEU A 310 12.33 -6.91 4.70
C LEU A 310 12.53 -5.70 5.62
N MET A 311 11.91 -5.69 6.80
CA MET A 311 12.06 -4.59 7.77
C MET A 311 13.50 -4.41 8.27
N ALA A 312 14.26 -5.50 8.39
CA ALA A 312 15.67 -5.43 8.78
C ALA A 312 16.54 -4.70 7.73
N ILE A 313 16.09 -4.68 6.47
CA ILE A 313 16.80 -4.03 5.35
C ILE A 313 16.23 -2.62 5.11
N ARG A 314 14.90 -2.49 5.17
CA ARG A 314 14.17 -1.27 4.88
C ARG A 314 13.07 -1.06 5.94
N PRO A 315 13.36 -0.34 7.04
CA PRO A 315 12.45 -0.26 8.20
C PRO A 315 11.05 0.31 7.91
N ASP A 316 10.93 1.20 6.92
CA ASP A 316 9.70 1.85 6.47
C ASP A 316 8.80 0.96 5.58
N ILE A 317 9.30 -0.19 5.12
CA ILE A 317 8.60 -1.07 4.15
C ILE A 317 7.22 -1.56 4.62
N ASN A 318 7.00 -1.55 5.94
CA ASN A 318 5.77 -2.01 6.59
C ASN A 318 5.05 -0.90 7.36
N ASP A 319 5.35 0.38 7.10
CA ASP A 319 4.54 1.51 7.62
C ASP A 319 3.07 1.40 7.17
N GLU A 320 2.88 0.84 5.97
CA GLU A 320 1.64 0.24 5.49
C GLU A 320 1.89 -1.26 5.25
N VAL A 321 0.98 -2.12 5.69
CA VAL A 321 0.99 -3.56 5.40
C VAL A 321 -0.21 -3.88 4.54
N ILE A 322 0.04 -4.38 3.33
CA ILE A 322 -1.02 -4.73 2.38
C ILE A 322 -1.14 -6.26 2.30
N VAL A 323 -2.35 -6.80 2.43
CA VAL A 323 -2.63 -8.22 2.19
C VAL A 323 -3.25 -8.42 0.81
N PHE A 324 -2.70 -9.35 0.03
CA PHE A 324 -3.25 -9.83 -1.24
C PHE A 324 -3.84 -11.23 -1.02
N ASP A 325 -5.12 -11.50 -1.24
CA ASP A 325 -6.23 -10.55 -1.44
C ASP A 325 -7.46 -11.01 -0.61
N LEU A 326 -8.48 -10.15 -0.51
CA LEU A 326 -9.73 -10.43 0.23
C LEU A 326 -10.86 -10.98 -0.64
N SER A 327 -10.56 -11.54 -1.81
CA SER A 327 -11.60 -12.12 -2.67
C SER A 327 -12.20 -13.38 -2.03
N LYS A 328 -13.48 -13.63 -2.34
CA LYS A 328 -14.27 -14.75 -1.80
C LYS A 328 -13.58 -16.11 -1.92
N ASN A 329 -12.81 -16.31 -3.00
CA ASN A 329 -12.15 -17.58 -3.31
C ASN A 329 -11.01 -17.90 -2.34
N HIS A 330 -10.43 -16.90 -1.69
CA HIS A 330 -9.29 -17.08 -0.80
C HIS A 330 -9.67 -17.03 0.69
N LEU A 331 -10.77 -16.36 1.04
CA LEU A 331 -11.26 -16.25 2.42
C LEU A 331 -11.55 -17.60 3.09
N SER A 332 -11.88 -18.65 2.34
CA SER A 332 -12.13 -19.98 2.90
C SER A 332 -10.88 -20.68 3.44
N TYR A 333 -9.69 -20.27 3.00
CA TYR A 333 -8.42 -20.91 3.38
C TYR A 333 -7.80 -20.33 4.66
N TYR A 334 -8.27 -19.16 5.10
CA TYR A 334 -7.67 -18.40 6.20
C TYR A 334 -8.71 -18.03 7.26
N LYS A 335 -8.26 -17.90 8.50
CA LYS A 335 -9.08 -17.41 9.62
C LYS A 335 -8.71 -15.96 9.94
N SER A 336 -9.59 -15.25 10.64
CA SER A 336 -9.35 -13.86 11.09
C SER A 336 -7.99 -13.69 11.75
N LYS A 337 -7.63 -14.63 12.64
CA LYS A 337 -6.33 -14.64 13.33
C LYS A 337 -5.11 -14.66 12.40
N ASP A 338 -5.25 -15.20 11.19
CA ASP A 338 -4.13 -15.29 10.24
C ASP A 338 -3.86 -13.92 9.61
N TYR A 339 -4.91 -13.16 9.29
CA TYR A 339 -4.80 -11.75 8.89
C TYR A 339 -4.27 -10.88 10.02
N GLU A 340 -4.82 -11.03 11.22
CA GLU A 340 -4.37 -10.25 12.39
C GLU A 340 -2.89 -10.49 12.70
N LYS A 341 -2.40 -11.73 12.58
CA LYS A 341 -0.97 -12.02 12.71
C LYS A 341 -0.14 -11.16 11.77
N VAL A 342 -0.51 -11.09 10.49
CA VAL A 342 0.22 -10.35 9.45
C VAL A 342 0.19 -8.83 9.69
N TYR A 343 -0.90 -8.29 10.25
CA TYR A 343 -1.01 -6.86 10.59
C TYR A 343 -0.37 -6.46 11.92
N HIS A 344 -0.17 -7.40 12.86
CA HIS A 344 0.25 -7.10 14.24
C HIS A 344 1.74 -7.33 14.53
N LEU A 345 2.61 -7.37 13.51
CA LEU A 345 4.05 -7.42 13.73
C LEU A 345 4.54 -6.07 14.33
N HIS A 346 4.43 -5.90 15.66
CA HIS A 346 4.85 -4.71 16.42
C HIS A 346 5.67 -5.03 17.67
#